data_AF-S4VBT7-F1
#
_entry.id   AF-S4VBT7-F1
#
_cell.length_a   1.000
_cell.length_b   1.000
_cell.length_c   1.000
_cell.angle_alpha   90.00
_cell.angle_beta   90.00
_cell.angle_gamma   90.00
#
_symmetry.space_group_name_H-M   'P 1'
#
loop_
_entity.id
_entity.type
_entity.pdbx_description
1 polymer ?
#
loop_
_entity_poly.entity_id
_entity_poly.type
_entity_poly.pdbx_seq_one_letter_code
_entity_poly.pdbx_strand_id
1 'polypeptide(L)'
;MEHGARQNTTRVIAVGFISLGTLLTLSLATNIIQGINNYRLQTEQKVAVTPMLFRAPFAVSQNQADASYIEQLGLSFVALRLNVTPETVDAQHQQLLRYVLP
;
A
#
# COMPACT_ATOMS: atom_id res chain seq x y z
N MET A 1 -19.62 -8.64 62.11
CA MET A 1 -19.97 -9.09 60.74
C MET A 1 -19.47 -8.16 59.63
N GLU A 2 -18.98 -6.94 59.94
CA GLU A 2 -18.45 -5.97 58.96
C GLU A 2 -17.18 -6.41 58.20
N HIS A 3 -16.30 -7.21 58.81
CA HIS A 3 -15.03 -7.59 58.19
C HIS A 3 -15.20 -8.47 56.95
N GLY A 4 -16.22 -9.33 56.90
CA GLY A 4 -16.50 -10.17 55.73
C GLY A 4 -17.04 -9.38 54.52
N ALA A 5 -17.87 -8.36 54.77
CA ALA A 5 -18.41 -7.51 53.71
C ALA A 5 -17.32 -6.66 53.03
N ARG A 6 -16.39 -6.10 53.82
CA ARG A 6 -15.23 -5.36 53.29
C ARG A 6 -14.32 -6.22 52.41
N GLN A 7 -14.06 -7.46 52.81
CA GLN A 7 -13.22 -8.38 52.04
C GLN A 7 -13.83 -8.75 50.68
N ASN A 8 -15.16 -8.92 50.63
CA ASN A 8 -15.88 -9.21 49.38
C ASN A 8 -15.85 -8.02 48.41
N THR A 9 -16.08 -6.79 48.91
CA THR A 9 -16.01 -5.56 48.10
C THR A 9 -14.61 -5.32 47.53
N THR A 10 -13.56 -5.51 48.34
CA THR A 10 -12.17 -5.37 47.86
C THR A 10 -11.83 -6.39 46.77
N ARG A 11 -12.35 -7.62 46.87
CA ARG A 11 -12.13 -8.66 45.86
C ARG A 11 -12.80 -8.32 44.53
N VAL A 12 -14.02 -7.76 44.57
CA VAL A 12 -14.75 -7.31 43.38
C VAL A 12 -14.01 -6.14 42.71
N ILE A 13 -13.51 -5.17 43.48
CA ILE A 13 -12.71 -4.06 42.95
C ILE A 13 -11.41 -4.58 42.30
N ALA A 14 -10.72 -5.54 42.94
CA ALA A 14 -9.51 -6.14 42.39
C ALA A 14 -9.76 -6.86 41.06
N VAL A 15 -10.85 -7.64 40.95
CA VAL A 15 -11.26 -8.27 39.69
C VAL A 15 -11.61 -7.22 38.64
N GLY A 16 -12.27 -6.13 39.04
CA GLY A 16 -12.54 -4.98 38.18
C GLY A 16 -11.26 -4.41 37.56
N PHE A 17 -10.24 -4.12 38.36
CA PHE A 17 -8.96 -3.62 37.87
C PHE A 17 -8.22 -4.61 36.96
N ILE A 18 -8.24 -5.90 37.27
CA ILE A 18 -7.63 -6.93 36.42
C ILE A 18 -8.35 -6.99 35.07
N SER A 19 -9.69 -6.93 35.06
CA SER A 19 -10.48 -6.92 33.83
C SER A 19 -10.21 -5.67 32.99
N LEU A 20 -10.14 -4.49 33.62
CA LEU A 20 -9.78 -3.24 32.94
C LEU A 20 -8.37 -3.29 32.35
N GLY A 21 -7.40 -3.79 33.13
CA GLY A 21 -6.01 -3.93 32.67
C GLY A 21 -5.91 -4.85 31.46
N THR A 22 -6.64 -5.96 31.47
CA THR A 22 -6.69 -6.91 30.35
C THR A 22 -7.33 -6.29 29.11
N LEU A 23 -8.44 -5.56 29.28
CA LEU A 23 -9.08 -4.86 28.17
C LEU A 23 -8.19 -3.77 27.58
N LEU A 24 -7.45 -3.04 28.42
CA LEU A 24 -6.55 -1.98 27.98
C LEU A 24 -5.36 -2.54 27.18
N THR A 25 -4.76 -3.65 27.64
CA THR A 25 -3.66 -4.29 26.90
C THR A 25 -4.12 -4.88 25.57
N LEU A 26 -5.29 -5.51 25.52
CA LEU A 26 -5.89 -6.00 24.27
C LEU A 26 -6.22 -4.85 23.30
N SER A 27 -6.79 -3.76 23.81
CA SER A 27 -7.08 -2.55 23.02
C SER A 27 -5.80 -1.94 22.44
N LEU A 28 -4.73 -1.85 23.22
CA LEU A 28 -3.45 -1.33 22.75
C LEU A 28 -2.81 -2.25 21.70
N ALA A 29 -2.84 -3.57 21.92
CA ALA A 29 -2.30 -4.55 20.97
C ALA A 29 -3.00 -4.47 19.60
N THR A 30 -4.33 -4.40 19.60
CA THR A 30 -5.11 -4.27 18.35
C THR A 30 -4.85 -2.96 17.62
N ASN A 31 -4.66 -1.84 18.34
CA ASN A 31 -4.28 -0.56 17.75
C ASN A 31 -2.89 -0.61 17.09
N ILE A 32 -1.90 -1.24 17.74
CA ILE A 32 -0.56 -1.41 17.17
C ILE A 32 -0.62 -2.23 15.87
N ILE A 33 -1.36 -3.35 15.87
CA ILE A 33 -1.54 -4.19 14.69
C ILE A 33 -2.22 -3.41 13.56
N GLN A 34 -3.25 -2.63 13.86
CA GLN A 34 -3.89 -1.77 12.87
C GLN A 34 -2.94 -0.70 12.33
N GLY A 35 -2.12 -0.08 13.18
CA GLY A 35 -1.11 0.90 12.75
C GLY A 35 -0.10 0.29 11.77
N ILE A 36 0.43 -0.90 12.07
CA ILE A 36 1.36 -1.62 11.18
C ILE A 36 0.69 -1.96 9.85
N ASN A 37 -0.52 -2.52 9.88
CA ASN A 37 -1.25 -2.89 8.66
C ASN A 37 -1.58 -1.66 7.82
N ASN A 38 -1.98 -0.55 8.45
CA ASN A 38 -2.28 0.70 7.76
C ASN A 38 -1.02 1.29 7.11
N TYR A 39 0.12 1.24 7.80
CA TYR A 39 1.40 1.66 7.23
C TYR A 39 1.81 0.80 6.01
N ARG A 40 1.64 -0.52 6.09
CA ARG A 40 1.88 -1.42 4.94
C ARG A 40 0.93 -1.12 3.79
N LEU A 41 -0.35 -0.93 4.06
CA LEU A 41 -1.37 -0.61 3.05
C LEU A 41 -1.12 0.74 2.36
N GLN A 42 -0.67 1.76 3.08
CA GLN A 42 -0.29 3.05 2.48
C GLN A 42 0.96 2.92 1.60
N THR A 43 1.94 2.13 2.03
CA THR A 43 3.20 1.94 1.30
C THR A 43 3.03 1.06 0.06
N GLU A 44 2.15 0.06 0.13
CA GLU A 44 1.89 -0.88 -0.96
C GLU A 44 0.69 -0.46 -1.82
N GLN A 45 0.07 0.70 -1.56
CA GLN A 45 -1.15 1.15 -2.23
C GLN A 45 -0.96 1.15 -3.75
N LYS A 46 -1.49 0.10 -4.37
CA LYS A 46 -1.52 -0.10 -5.82
C LYS A 46 -2.58 0.84 -6.38
N VAL A 47 -2.16 1.95 -6.98
CA VAL A 47 -3.07 2.81 -7.73
C VAL A 47 -3.17 2.24 -9.13
N ALA A 48 -4.36 1.72 -9.48
CA ALA A 48 -4.64 1.30 -10.84
C ALA A 48 -4.85 2.54 -11.71
N VAL A 49 -3.85 2.90 -12.50
CA VAL A 49 -3.96 4.00 -13.48
C VAL A 49 -4.21 3.36 -14.84
N THR A 50 -5.28 3.78 -15.52
CA THR A 50 -5.52 3.42 -16.92
C THR A 50 -5.21 4.64 -17.76
N PRO A 51 -4.05 4.72 -18.44
CA PRO A 51 -3.77 5.84 -19.31
C PRO A 51 -4.67 5.76 -20.55
N MET A 52 -5.02 6.93 -21.08
CA MET A 52 -5.92 7.08 -22.24
C MET A 52 -5.45 6.35 -23.52
N LEU A 53 -4.16 6.03 -23.62
CA LEU A 53 -3.54 5.32 -24.76
C LEU A 53 -3.61 3.78 -24.66
N PHE A 54 -4.01 3.21 -23.52
CA PHE A 54 -3.97 1.76 -23.29
C PHE A 54 -5.33 1.20 -22.89
N ARG A 55 -5.65 0.00 -23.40
CA ARG A 55 -6.96 -0.66 -23.22
C ARG A 55 -7.07 -1.49 -21.93
N ALA A 56 -6.04 -1.51 -21.07
CA ALA A 56 -6.05 -2.30 -19.84
C ALA A 56 -5.48 -1.52 -18.63
N PRO A 57 -6.15 -1.55 -17.47
CA PRO A 57 -5.64 -0.96 -16.23
C PRO A 57 -4.37 -1.70 -15.79
N PHE A 58 -3.35 -0.96 -15.35
CA PHE A 58 -2.21 -1.55 -14.64
C PHE A 58 -2.10 -0.94 -13.25
N ALA A 59 -1.82 -1.80 -12.27
CA ALA A 59 -1.55 -1.37 -10.91
C ALA A 59 -0.11 -0.87 -10.81
N VAL A 60 0.06 0.37 -10.34
CA VAL A 60 1.36 0.94 -10.00
C VAL A 60 1.47 0.92 -8.49
N SER A 61 2.38 0.12 -7.94
CA SER A 61 2.82 0.24 -6.55
C SER A 61 4.22 0.87 -6.54
N GLN A 62 4.51 1.78 -5.60
CA GLN A 62 5.84 2.37 -5.47
C GLN A 62 6.95 1.31 -5.27
N ASN A 63 6.60 0.11 -4.79
CA ASN A 63 7.55 -0.99 -4.53
C ASN A 63 7.55 -2.11 -5.58
N GLN A 64 6.54 -2.18 -6.44
CA GLN A 64 6.41 -3.25 -7.43
C GLN A 64 5.78 -2.71 -8.71
N ALA A 65 6.57 -2.71 -9.78
CA ALA A 65 6.06 -2.59 -11.13
C ALA A 65 5.38 -3.92 -11.50
N ASP A 66 4.05 -3.93 -11.62
CA ASP A 66 3.33 -5.14 -12.04
C ASP A 66 3.75 -5.55 -13.46
N ALA A 67 3.77 -6.85 -13.75
CA ALA A 67 4.26 -7.39 -15.03
C ALA A 67 3.54 -6.77 -16.25
N SER A 68 2.25 -6.45 -16.11
CA SER A 68 1.46 -5.76 -17.14
C SER A 68 1.94 -4.34 -17.43
N TYR A 69 2.51 -3.64 -16.45
CA TYR A 69 3.11 -2.32 -16.64
C TYR A 69 4.38 -2.42 -17.50
N ILE A 70 5.24 -3.40 -17.21
CA ILE A 70 6.46 -3.64 -17.99
C ILE A 70 6.13 -4.09 -19.42
N GLU A 71 5.11 -4.93 -19.60
CA GLU A 71 4.64 -5.35 -20.92
C GLU A 71 4.14 -4.15 -21.74
N GLN A 72 3.32 -3.28 -21.15
CA GLN A 72 2.82 -2.08 -21.83
C GLN A 72 3.93 -1.07 -22.14
N LEU A 73 4.90 -0.91 -21.24
CA LEU A 73 6.11 -0.12 -21.53
C LEU A 73 6.87 -0.72 -22.72
N GLY A 74 7.07 -2.03 -22.76
CA GLY A 74 7.71 -2.72 -23.88
C GLY A 74 6.98 -2.50 -25.22
N LEU A 75 5.64 -2.62 -25.22
CA LEU A 75 4.83 -2.36 -26.42
C LEU A 75 4.92 -0.91 -26.89
N SER A 76 4.93 0.05 -25.96
CA SER A 76 5.11 1.47 -26.30
C SER A 76 6.48 1.75 -26.90
N PHE A 77 7.55 1.15 -26.34
CA PHE A 77 8.91 1.28 -26.88
C PHE A 77 9.01 0.71 -28.31
N VAL A 78 8.40 -0.46 -28.56
CA VAL A 78 8.33 -1.05 -29.90
C VAL A 78 7.57 -0.13 -30.87
N ALA A 79 6.47 0.48 -30.43
CA ALA A 79 5.71 1.43 -31.24
C ALA A 79 6.53 2.68 -31.58
N LEU A 80 7.28 3.26 -30.63
CA LEU A 80 8.20 4.38 -30.90
C LEU A 80 9.34 4.03 -31.88
N ARG A 81 9.66 2.74 -32.02
CA ARG A 81 10.69 2.30 -32.98
C ARG A 81 10.12 2.02 -34.36
N LEU A 82 8.91 1.47 -34.43
CA LEU A 82 8.31 0.96 -35.66
C LEU A 82 7.34 1.95 -36.31
N ASN A 83 6.79 2.91 -35.57
CA ASN A 83 5.78 3.85 -36.07
C ASN A 83 6.41 5.21 -36.43
N VAL A 84 7.40 5.19 -37.32
CA VAL A 84 8.09 6.40 -37.80
C VAL A 84 7.68 6.75 -39.22
N THR A 85 7.47 8.04 -39.46
CA THR A 85 7.30 8.65 -40.79
C THR A 85 8.42 9.69 -40.99
N PRO A 86 8.67 10.16 -42.23
CA PRO A 86 9.66 11.19 -42.48
C PRO A 86 9.45 12.46 -41.64
N GLU A 87 8.20 12.80 -41.29
CA GLU A 87 7.91 13.96 -40.45
C GLU A 87 8.09 13.72 -38.94
N THR A 88 8.11 12.45 -38.50
CA THR A 88 8.09 12.08 -37.07
C THR A 88 9.36 11.38 -36.59
N VAL A 89 10.27 11.03 -37.51
CA VAL A 89 11.50 10.28 -37.22
C VAL A 89 12.40 10.97 -36.18
N ASP A 90 12.59 12.30 -36.30
CA ASP A 90 13.44 13.05 -35.38
C ASP A 90 12.85 13.14 -33.96
N ALA A 91 11.54 13.35 -33.87
CA ALA A 91 10.83 13.42 -32.60
C ALA A 91 10.85 12.08 -31.86
N GLN A 92 10.62 10.97 -32.57
CA GLN A 92 10.66 9.63 -31.97
C GLN A 92 12.08 9.20 -31.63
N HIS A 93 13.08 9.56 -32.45
CA HIS A 93 14.48 9.36 -32.13
C HIS A 93 14.88 10.08 -30.83
N GLN A 94 14.48 11.34 -30.67
CA GLN A 94 14.77 12.10 -29.45
C GLN A 94 14.06 11.52 -28.22
N GLN A 95 12.85 10.97 -28.36
CA GLN A 95 12.18 10.25 -27.27
C GLN A 95 12.89 8.95 -26.89
N LEU A 96 13.40 8.18 -27.86
CA LEU A 96 14.16 6.95 -27.60
C LEU A 96 15.45 7.21 -26.84
N LEU A 97 16.14 8.31 -27.13
CA LEU A 97 17.36 8.72 -26.43
C LEU A 97 17.13 9.01 -24.93
N ARG A 98 15.89 9.28 -24.51
CA ARG A 98 15.57 9.49 -23.08
C ARG A 98 15.59 8.19 -22.26
N TYR A 99 15.51 7.04 -22.91
CA TYR A 99 15.53 5.72 -22.26
C TYR A 99 16.93 5.09 -22.20
N VAL A 100 17.92 5.73 -22.83
CA VAL A 100 19.32 5.30 -22.79
C VAL A 100 20.06 6.22 -21.82
N LEU A 101 20.81 5.64 -20.87
CA LEU A 101 21.69 6.42 -20.00
C LEU A 101 22.78 7.12 -20.85
N PRO A 102 23.23 8.33 -20.48
CA PRO A 102 24.36 8.98 -21.15
C PRO A 102 25.64 8.14 -21.07
#